data_AF-A0A2M9ZID0-F1
#
_entry.id   AF-A0A2M9ZID0-F1
#
_cell.length_a   1.000
_cell.length_b   1.000
_cell.length_c   1.000
_cell.angle_alpha   90.00
_cell.angle_beta   90.00
_cell.angle_gamma   90.00
#
_symmetry.space_group_name_H-M   'P 1'
#
loop_
_entity.id
_entity.type
_entity.pdbx_description
1 polymer ?
#
loop_
_entity_poly.entity_id
_entity_poly.type
_entity_poly.pdbx_seq_one_letter_code
_entity_poly.pdbx_strand_id
1 'polypeptide(L)'
;NSILVCDMAGYQVTPTFKRESYDLPWTKLLTEIGNNYAWKPFFIRHKAEALHANRTSGFTEPIHDIETKRQYVLFTYSLGDKYVLILRLDWEPL
;
A
#
# COMPACT_ATOMS: atom_id res chain seq x y z
N ASN A 1 8.99 2.05 6.30
CA ASN A 1 7.90 2.71 5.50
C ASN A 1 8.10 2.63 3.98
N SER A 2 7.04 2.42 3.18
CA SER A 2 7.12 2.48 1.71
C SER A 2 5.84 2.99 1.04
N ILE A 3 5.97 3.60 -0.14
CA ILE A 3 4.88 4.21 -0.93
C ILE A 3 4.95 3.69 -2.37
N LEU A 4 3.81 3.31 -2.93
CA LEU A 4 3.64 2.94 -4.33
C LEU A 4 2.22 3.24 -4.81
N VAL A 5 2.00 3.19 -6.12
CA VAL A 5 0.69 3.36 -6.76
C VAL A 5 0.40 2.18 -7.67
N CYS A 6 -0.82 1.65 -7.56
CA CYS A 6 -1.37 0.64 -8.46
C CYS A 6 -2.53 1.19 -9.30
N ASP A 7 -2.79 0.57 -10.45
CA ASP A 7 -4.04 0.76 -11.19
C ASP A 7 -5.22 -0.03 -10.56
N MET A 8 -6.44 0.13 -11.09
CA MET A 8 -7.65 -0.57 -10.59
C MET A 8 -7.68 -2.08 -10.88
N ALA A 9 -6.71 -2.62 -11.63
CA ALA A 9 -6.48 -4.04 -11.81
C ALA A 9 -5.43 -4.60 -10.84
N GLY A 10 -4.85 -3.74 -9.99
CA GLY A 10 -3.86 -4.08 -8.97
C GLY A 10 -2.42 -4.08 -9.44
N TYR A 11 -2.14 -3.72 -10.70
CA TYR A 11 -0.76 -3.66 -11.19
C TYR A 11 -0.07 -2.40 -10.67
N GLN A 12 1.12 -2.56 -10.11
CA GLN A 12 1.96 -1.45 -9.71
C GLN A 12 2.47 -0.68 -10.93
N VAL A 13 2.14 0.61 -11.02
CA VAL A 13 2.47 1.48 -12.17
C VAL A 13 3.57 2.50 -11.87
N THR A 14 4.05 2.53 -10.63
CA THR A 14 5.10 3.45 -10.17
C THR A 14 6.22 2.70 -9.46
N PRO A 15 7.42 3.30 -9.37
CA PRO A 15 8.47 2.83 -8.47
C PRO A 15 7.97 2.75 -7.02
N THR A 16 8.51 1.83 -6.24
CA THR A 16 8.35 1.87 -4.79
C THR A 16 9.34 2.87 -4.22
N PHE A 17 8.83 3.88 -3.51
CA PHE A 17 9.65 4.76 -2.69
C PHE A 17 9.70 4.17 -1.29
N LYS A 18 10.88 3.80 -0.81
CA LYS A 18 11.08 3.17 0.51
C LYS A 18 11.98 4.04 1.37
N ARG A 19 11.68 4.09 2.65
CA ARG A 19 12.53 4.72 3.66
C ARG A 19 12.51 3.89 4.94
N GLU A 20 13.69 3.67 5.52
CA GLU A 20 13.87 2.83 6.70
C GLU A 20 13.44 3.55 7.99
N SER A 21 13.83 4.80 8.17
CA SER A 21 13.43 5.64 9.30
C SER A 21 13.18 7.09 8.86
N TYR A 22 12.49 7.88 9.67
CA TYR A 22 12.12 9.26 9.29
C TYR A 22 13.32 10.17 8.97
N ASP A 23 14.49 9.86 9.53
CA ASP A 23 15.71 10.67 9.39
C ASP A 23 16.56 10.29 8.17
N LEU A 24 16.23 9.19 7.48
CA LEU A 24 16.99 8.71 6.33
C LEU A 24 16.34 9.17 5.00
N PRO A 25 17.11 9.26 3.90
CA PRO A 25 16.54 9.61 2.60
C PRO A 25 15.62 8.51 2.07
N TRP A 26 14.76 8.89 1.11
CA TRP A 26 13.98 7.91 0.35
C TRP A 26 14.85 7.25 -0.72
N THR A 27 14.72 5.93 -0.82
CA THR A 27 15.28 5.13 -1.90
C THR A 27 14.20 4.78 -2.91
N LYS A 28 14.52 4.87 -4.20
CA LYS A 28 13.63 4.53 -5.31
C LYS A 28 13.94 3.11 -5.81
N LEU A 29 12.95 2.22 -5.76
CA LEU A 29 13.06 0.83 -6.22
C LEU A 29 12.21 0.65 -7.48
N LEU A 30 12.84 0.22 -8.58
CA LEU A 30 12.19 0.03 -9.88
C LEU A 30 11.73 -1.42 -10.13
N THR A 31 12.28 -2.37 -9.38
CA THR A 31 12.11 -3.82 -9.62
C THR A 31 10.70 -4.34 -9.38
N GLU A 32 9.84 -3.55 -8.73
CA GLU A 32 8.49 -3.97 -8.35
C GLU A 32 7.39 -3.47 -9.31
N ILE A 33 7.74 -2.64 -10.30
CA ILE A 33 6.80 -2.19 -11.33
C ILE A 33 6.29 -3.41 -12.11
N GLY A 34 4.96 -3.50 -12.28
CA GLY A 34 4.29 -4.64 -12.90
C GLY A 34 3.89 -5.74 -11.94
N ASN A 35 4.28 -5.69 -10.66
CA ASN A 35 3.74 -6.61 -9.64
C ASN A 35 2.23 -6.39 -9.49
N ASN A 36 1.48 -7.47 -9.34
CA ASN A 36 0.05 -7.41 -9.12
C ASN A 36 -0.30 -7.58 -7.63
N TYR A 37 -1.12 -6.66 -7.10
CA TYR A 37 -1.56 -6.60 -5.71
C TYR A 37 -3.03 -7.02 -5.54
N ALA A 38 -3.75 -7.35 -6.61
CA ALA A 38 -5.17 -7.68 -6.54
C ALA A 38 -5.46 -8.96 -5.74
N TRP A 39 -4.48 -9.86 -5.62
CA TRP A 39 -4.59 -11.03 -4.76
C TRP A 39 -4.51 -10.71 -3.26
N LYS A 40 -4.04 -9.50 -2.89
CA LYS A 40 -3.96 -9.09 -1.49
C LYS A 40 -5.34 -8.67 -0.98
N PRO A 41 -5.81 -9.19 0.18
CA PRO A 41 -7.17 -8.95 0.67
C PRO A 41 -7.56 -7.47 0.79
N PHE A 42 -6.61 -6.60 1.18
CA PHE A 42 -6.88 -5.17 1.31
C PHE A 42 -7.26 -4.50 -0.02
N PHE A 43 -6.75 -4.99 -1.16
CA PHE A 43 -6.91 -4.33 -2.45
C PHE A 43 -8.34 -4.49 -2.97
N ILE A 44 -8.86 -5.72 -2.92
CA ILE A 44 -10.25 -6.03 -3.28
C ILE A 44 -11.21 -5.26 -2.36
N ARG A 45 -10.92 -5.23 -1.05
CA ARG A 45 -11.71 -4.49 -0.08
C ARG A 45 -11.75 -3.00 -0.38
N HIS A 46 -10.60 -2.36 -0.60
CA HIS A 46 -10.52 -0.94 -0.95
C HIS A 46 -11.33 -0.64 -2.20
N LYS A 47 -11.20 -1.45 -3.25
CA LYS A 47 -11.95 -1.27 -4.50
C LYS A 47 -13.46 -1.35 -4.28
N ALA A 48 -13.94 -2.32 -3.50
CA ALA A 48 -15.35 -2.45 -3.19
C ALA A 48 -15.88 -1.27 -2.36
N GLU A 49 -15.13 -0.85 -1.34
CA GLU A 49 -15.49 0.28 -0.47
C GLU A 49 -15.49 1.62 -1.24
N ALA A 50 -14.53 1.83 -2.13
CA ALA A 50 -14.47 3.01 -2.99
C ALA A 50 -15.65 3.06 -3.96
N LEU A 51 -16.00 1.94 -4.60
CA LEU A 51 -17.08 1.88 -5.59
C LEU A 51 -18.48 1.99 -4.96
N HIS A 52 -18.71 1.32 -3.83
CA HIS A 52 -20.07 1.15 -3.29
C HIS A 52 -20.37 2.01 -2.07
N ALA A 53 -19.36 2.42 -1.31
CA ALA A 53 -19.53 3.18 -0.08
C ALA A 53 -18.97 4.60 -0.17
N ASN A 54 -18.47 5.02 -1.36
CA ASN A 54 -17.80 6.29 -1.57
C ASN A 54 -16.65 6.54 -0.59
N ARG A 55 -16.05 5.46 -0.08
CA ARG A 55 -14.95 5.52 0.88
C ARG A 55 -13.63 5.48 0.13
N THR A 56 -13.00 6.64 0.01
CA THR A 56 -11.79 6.82 -0.80
C THR A 56 -10.51 6.44 -0.08
N SER A 57 -10.55 6.11 1.22
CA SER A 57 -9.36 5.76 1.99
C SER A 57 -9.63 4.86 3.19
N GLY A 58 -8.59 4.17 3.64
CA GLY A 58 -8.66 3.32 4.83
C GLY A 58 -7.31 2.77 5.25
N PHE A 59 -7.27 2.33 6.51
CA PHE A 59 -6.20 1.53 7.08
C PHE A 59 -6.61 0.06 7.14
N THR A 60 -5.65 -0.84 6.98
CA THR A 60 -5.81 -2.24 7.37
C THR A 60 -5.67 -2.40 8.88
N GLU A 61 -6.20 -3.51 9.40
CA GLU A 61 -5.69 -4.09 10.65
C GLU A 61 -4.15 -4.29 10.56
N PRO A 62 -3.42 -4.31 11.68
CA PRO A 62 -2.00 -4.64 11.68
C PRO A 62 -1.73 -6.01 11.06
N ILE A 63 -0.83 -6.05 10.08
CA ILE A 63 -0.40 -7.26 9.38
C ILE A 63 0.97 -7.66 9.90
N HIS A 64 1.16 -8.95 10.17
CA HIS A 64 2.46 -9.48 10.57
C HIS A 64 3.31 -9.85 9.35
N ASP A 65 4.49 -9.25 9.23
CA ASP A 65 5.49 -9.65 8.24
C ASP A 65 6.20 -10.92 8.72
N ILE A 66 6.05 -12.01 7.96
CA ILE A 66 6.58 -13.34 8.32
C ILE A 66 8.11 -13.34 8.33
N GLU A 67 8.75 -12.57 7.45
CA GLU A 67 10.19 -12.52 7.28
C GLU A 67 10.83 -11.64 8.34
N THR A 68 10.33 -10.41 8.50
CA THR A 68 10.95 -9.44 9.41
C THR A 68 10.46 -9.55 10.85
N LYS A 69 9.42 -10.34 11.12
CA LYS A 69 8.73 -10.45 12.42
C LYS A 69 8.19 -9.11 12.95
N ARG A 70 8.03 -8.12 12.08
CA ARG A 70 7.50 -6.80 12.41
C ARG A 70 6.05 -6.69 11.98
N GLN A 71 5.29 -5.85 12.67
CA GLN A 71 3.95 -5.48 12.24
C GLN A 71 4.01 -4.25 11.34
N TYR A 72 3.05 -4.16 10.42
CA TYR A 72 2.84 -2.99 9.61
C TYR A 72 1.34 -2.79 9.33
N VAL A 73 0.95 -1.57 9.06
CA VAL A 73 -0.38 -1.23 8.54
C VAL A 73 -0.23 -0.73 7.11
N LEU A 74 -1.28 -0.94 6.32
CA LEU A 74 -1.39 -0.36 4.99
C LEU A 74 -2.44 0.75 5.03
N PHE A 75 -2.02 1.95 4.65
CA PHE A 75 -2.93 3.01 4.26
C PHE A 75 -3.18 2.94 2.75
N THR A 76 -4.43 3.05 2.36
CA THR A 76 -4.87 3.04 0.95
C THR A 76 -5.66 4.31 0.65
N TYR A 77 -5.47 4.86 -0.55
CA TYR A 77 -6.17 6.07 -0.99
C TYR A 77 -6.45 6.03 -2.49
N SER A 78 -7.68 6.32 -2.90
CA SER A 78 -8.08 6.43 -4.30
C SER A 78 -7.61 7.76 -4.90
N LEU A 79 -6.71 7.68 -5.90
CA LEU A 79 -6.26 8.82 -6.70
C LEU A 79 -7.19 8.96 -7.92
N GLY A 80 -8.36 9.55 -7.67
CA GLY A 80 -9.49 9.53 -8.62
C GLY A 80 -9.97 8.10 -8.86
N ASP A 81 -10.46 7.82 -10.08
CA ASP A 81 -11.12 6.55 -10.39
C ASP A 81 -10.19 5.50 -11.00
N LYS A 82 -8.90 5.83 -11.17
CA LYS A 82 -7.96 5.02 -11.97
C LYS A 82 -6.86 4.36 -11.16
N TYR A 83 -6.56 4.90 -9.98
CA TYR A 83 -5.35 4.53 -9.25
C TYR A 83 -5.61 4.45 -7.74
N VAL A 84 -4.81 3.61 -7.09
CA VAL A 84 -4.78 3.45 -5.64
C VAL A 84 -3.35 3.70 -5.16
N LEU A 85 -3.18 4.72 -4.33
CA LEU A 85 -1.97 4.94 -3.54
C LEU A 85 -1.97 3.94 -2.39
N ILE A 86 -0.84 3.27 -2.19
CA ILE A 86 -0.60 2.34 -1.09
C ILE A 86 0.61 2.81 -0.31
N LEU A 87 0.43 3.03 0.99
CA LEU A 87 1.48 3.40 1.93
C LEU A 87 1.58 2.30 2.99
N ARG A 88 2.75 1.67 3.11
CA ARG A 88 3.10 0.74 4.17
C ARG A 88 3.80 1.49 5.29
N LEU A 89 3.24 1.39 6.49
CA LEU A 89 3.77 2.00 7.70
C LEU A 89 4.16 0.92 8.69
N ASP A 90 5.36 1.03 9.24
CA ASP A 90 5.78 0.19 10.35
C ASP A 90 4.86 0.44 11.56
N TRP A 91 4.44 -0.63 12.23
CA TRP A 91 3.50 -0.58 13.35
C TRP A 91 4.15 -1.21 14.58
N GLU A 92 4.23 -0.43 15.65
CA GLU A 92 4.67 -0.89 16.96
C GLU A 92 3.46 -0.83 17.90
N PRO A 93 3.03 -1.97 18.48
CA PRO A 93 1.97 -1.94 19.48
C PRO A 93 2.45 -1.16 20.71
N LEU A 94 1.59 -0.23 21.16
CA LEU A 94 1.77 0.53 22.41
C LEU A 94 1.73 -0.37 23.65
#